data_AF-A0A1V9YTU5-F1
#
_entry.id   AF-A0A1V9YTU5-F1
#
_cell.length_a   1.000
_cell.length_b   1.000
_cell.length_c   1.000
_cell.angle_alpha   90.00
_cell.angle_beta   90.00
_cell.angle_gamma   90.00
#
_symmetry.space_group_name_H-M   'P 1'
#
loop_
_entity.id
_entity.type
_entity.pdbx_description
1 polymer ?
#
loop_
_entity_poly.entity_id
_entity_poly.type
_entity_poly.pdbx_seq_one_letter_code
_entity_poly.pdbx_strand_id
1 'polypeptide(L)'
;MEGNVGPDDKVAPTMGRAVPRPSRASSLLLDRLQTRKYFLMAGFFCSCIWNLAAPLKAWALSRYGFVSTADTTILNLDWNTVLNGRFVTQLYKDAGIELSGPLPATRFINVFIDFIVVPRSEAMWAASLVNVSKDVFQMDLDGRCLRHALDGPAQLAQFTTDLAAYSATGYPLWGTEIIPAYVPPVGGFVQLHEISEAMLCLKGIPLETYVNMQFVSPLKPYTNPDDEAAMAMWRAKLFTNLSWCLARRAALLAEAATPEDGLVTLAKELAARFNAGLLNIAGNQQLYSPTTFLDGFVDLSGLKSGSVTYQLSGRDPSALLFAGSGYLDSMMNPRETAWWCTIQYVDPATNAKNATKCFETHATTLPAFFLGKYVLNGAGSRYVDSVDFAKGATTGAITPYTYTNRKQAALADIEY
;
A
#
# COMPACT_ATOMS: atom_id res chain seq x y z
N MET A 1 64.42 20.97 140.76
CA MET A 1 63.08 20.44 141.08
C MET A 1 62.17 20.96 139.98
N GLU A 2 62.00 20.18 138.91
CA GLU A 2 60.78 19.36 138.69
C GLU A 2 59.52 20.25 138.58
N GLY A 3 58.71 20.24 137.50
CA GLY A 3 58.70 19.36 136.34
C GLY A 3 57.64 19.76 135.29
N ASN A 4 57.78 19.10 134.14
CA ASN A 4 56.90 18.77 133.00
C ASN A 4 55.50 19.40 132.74
N VAL A 5 55.40 19.93 131.51
CA VAL A 5 54.52 19.60 130.34
C VAL A 5 52.97 19.62 130.42
N GLY A 6 52.40 20.47 129.56
CA GLY A 6 51.29 20.17 128.60
C GLY A 6 50.03 21.08 128.67
N PRO A 7 49.25 21.27 127.58
CA PRO A 7 49.58 21.34 126.15
C PRO A 7 48.90 22.51 125.37
N ASP A 8 49.15 22.53 124.06
CA ASP A 8 48.76 23.42 122.96
C ASP A 8 47.32 23.96 122.89
N ASP A 9 47.18 25.18 122.33
CA ASP A 9 46.28 25.38 121.18
C ASP A 9 46.66 26.58 120.29
N LYS A 10 46.38 26.42 118.99
CA LYS A 10 46.92 27.17 117.83
C LYS A 10 46.10 28.41 117.45
N VAL A 11 46.77 29.47 116.97
CA VAL A 11 46.19 30.46 116.03
C VAL A 11 47.21 30.83 114.95
N ALA A 12 46.77 30.78 113.68
CA ALA A 12 47.55 30.97 112.46
C ALA A 12 47.57 32.43 111.96
N PRO A 13 48.58 32.86 111.17
CA PRO A 13 48.54 34.11 110.42
C PRO A 13 48.30 33.91 108.91
N THR A 14 47.62 34.89 108.33
CA THR A 14 47.27 35.09 106.91
C THR A 14 48.47 35.48 106.03
N MET A 15 48.58 34.88 104.82
CA MET A 15 49.33 35.45 103.69
C MET A 15 48.66 35.16 102.32
N GLY A 16 48.48 36.22 101.54
CA GLY A 16 48.68 36.33 100.08
C GLY A 16 48.07 35.29 99.13
N ARG A 17 46.95 35.64 98.48
CA ARG A 17 46.43 34.94 97.28
C ARG A 17 47.27 35.32 96.04
N ALA A 18 47.95 34.35 95.46
CA ALA A 18 48.55 34.44 94.13
C ALA A 18 47.48 34.20 93.03
N VAL A 19 47.51 35.00 91.97
CA VAL A 19 46.68 34.85 90.76
C VAL A 19 47.25 33.71 89.89
N PRO A 20 46.46 32.73 89.42
CA PRO A 20 46.97 31.68 88.55
C PRO A 20 47.13 32.19 87.12
N ARG A 21 48.30 31.94 86.51
CA ARG A 21 48.53 32.11 85.06
C ARG A 21 47.67 31.10 84.26
N PRO A 22 47.15 31.47 83.08
CA PRO A 22 46.38 30.55 82.23
C PRO A 22 47.28 29.43 81.71
N SER A 23 46.81 28.19 81.85
CA SER A 23 47.53 26.99 81.41
C SER A 23 47.61 26.90 79.87
N ARG A 24 48.74 26.43 79.31
CA ARG A 24 48.88 26.10 77.87
C ARG A 24 47.85 25.08 77.35
N ALA A 25 47.20 24.33 78.24
CA ALA A 25 46.15 23.36 77.88
C ALA A 25 44.86 24.03 77.39
N SER A 26 44.52 25.21 77.91
CA SER A 26 43.31 25.94 77.50
C SER A 26 43.45 26.61 76.12
N SER A 27 44.65 26.98 75.68
CA SER A 27 44.88 27.57 74.35
C SER A 27 44.80 26.52 73.23
N LEU A 28 45.33 25.31 73.46
CA LEU A 28 45.25 24.19 72.50
C LEU A 28 43.80 23.71 72.27
N LEU A 29 42.98 23.75 73.31
CA LEU A 29 41.58 23.34 73.25
C LEU A 29 40.74 24.40 72.51
N LEU A 30 41.03 25.68 72.71
CA LEU A 30 40.42 26.79 71.96
C LEU A 30 40.76 26.73 70.47
N ASP A 31 42.02 26.44 70.14
CA ASP A 31 42.51 26.39 68.76
C ASP A 31 41.83 25.25 68.00
N ARG A 32 41.71 24.05 68.61
CA ARG A 32 40.95 22.92 68.04
C ARG A 32 39.48 23.22 67.80
N LEU A 33 38.84 23.99 68.70
CA LEU A 33 37.44 24.41 68.52
C LEU A 33 37.29 25.43 67.39
N GLN A 34 38.25 26.35 67.25
CA GLN A 34 38.29 27.28 66.11
C GLN A 34 38.51 26.53 64.79
N THR A 35 39.43 25.56 64.72
CA THR A 35 39.62 24.76 63.50
C THR A 35 38.33 24.02 63.11
N ARG A 36 37.65 23.39 64.08
CA ARG A 36 36.36 22.72 63.84
C ARG A 36 35.27 23.67 63.36
N LYS A 37 35.21 24.88 63.90
CA LYS A 37 34.28 25.92 63.43
C LYS A 37 34.53 26.27 61.97
N TYR A 38 35.80 26.46 61.57
CA TYR A 38 36.14 26.75 60.17
C TYR A 38 35.82 25.57 59.24
N PHE A 39 36.06 24.34 59.67
CA PHE A 39 35.65 23.15 58.90
C PHE A 39 34.13 23.06 58.72
N LEU A 40 33.35 23.33 59.76
CA LEU A 40 31.89 23.33 59.69
C LEU A 40 31.37 24.46 58.80
N MET A 41 31.95 25.66 58.91
CA MET A 41 31.60 26.78 58.04
C MET A 41 31.94 26.51 56.57
N ALA A 42 33.11 25.92 56.30
CA ALA A 42 33.48 25.51 54.95
C ALA A 42 32.53 24.44 54.40
N GLY A 43 32.18 23.43 55.21
CA GLY A 43 31.21 22.40 54.85
C GLY A 43 29.82 22.97 54.54
N PHE A 44 29.36 23.93 55.35
CA PHE A 44 28.09 24.63 55.11
C PHE A 44 28.13 25.45 53.83
N PHE A 45 29.19 26.23 53.60
CA PHE A 45 29.36 27.00 52.36
C PHE A 45 29.40 26.11 51.12
N CYS A 46 30.14 25.00 51.17
CA CYS A 46 30.16 24.01 50.08
C CYS A 46 28.77 23.43 49.80
N SER A 47 27.98 23.15 50.84
CA SER A 47 26.60 22.67 50.70
C SER A 47 25.67 23.72 50.07
N CYS A 48 25.80 25.00 50.47
CA CYS A 48 25.05 26.09 49.86
C CYS A 48 25.40 26.29 48.38
N ILE A 49 26.69 26.29 48.03
CA ILE A 49 27.15 26.39 46.64
C ILE A 49 26.66 25.19 45.82
N TRP A 50 26.68 23.99 46.38
CA TRP A 50 26.15 22.79 45.74
C TRP A 50 24.66 22.93 45.42
N ASN A 51 23.86 23.50 46.32
CA ASN A 51 22.44 23.75 46.08
C ASN A 51 22.18 24.90 45.10
N LEU A 52 22.96 25.98 45.16
CA LEU A 52 22.92 27.07 44.17
C LEU A 52 23.26 26.60 42.75
N ALA A 53 24.13 25.60 42.62
CA ALA A 53 24.45 24.96 41.36
C ALA A 53 23.35 23.98 40.86
N ALA A 54 22.22 23.83 41.55
CA ALA A 54 21.13 22.95 41.13
C ALA A 54 20.62 23.17 39.69
N PRO A 55 20.45 24.42 39.20
CA PRO A 55 20.03 24.66 37.81
C PRO A 55 21.07 24.18 36.80
N LEU A 56 22.37 24.36 37.10
CA LEU A 56 23.47 23.89 36.26
C LEU A 56 23.58 22.36 36.29
N LYS A 57 23.35 21.73 37.45
CA LYS A 57 23.29 20.26 37.59
C LYS A 57 22.11 19.69 36.80
N ALA A 58 20.93 20.30 36.90
CA ALA A 58 19.74 19.90 36.13
C ALA A 58 19.95 20.09 34.63
N TRP A 59 20.57 21.20 34.21
CA TRP A 59 20.95 21.44 32.82
C TRP A 59 21.98 20.43 32.31
N ALA A 60 23.01 20.12 33.10
CA ALA A 60 24.00 19.10 32.75
C ALA A 60 23.39 17.68 32.69
N LEU A 61 22.48 17.35 33.60
CA LEU A 61 21.72 16.09 33.55
C LEU A 61 20.78 16.03 32.34
N SER A 62 20.20 17.17 31.92
CA SER A 62 19.38 17.25 30.70
C SER A 62 20.18 17.12 29.40
N ARG A 63 21.51 17.32 29.44
CA ARG A 63 22.40 16.99 28.32
C ARG A 63 22.60 15.49 28.13
N TYR A 64 22.31 14.67 29.13
CA TYR A 64 22.11 13.23 28.95
C TYR A 64 20.70 12.95 28.41
N GLY A 65 20.22 13.80 27.49
CA GLY A 65 19.09 13.47 26.64
C GLY A 65 19.47 12.22 25.84
N PHE A 66 18.58 11.24 25.84
CA PHE A 66 18.74 10.03 25.05
C PHE A 66 19.14 10.40 23.63
N VAL A 67 20.36 10.03 23.22
CA VAL A 67 20.72 10.04 21.82
C VAL A 67 19.84 8.98 21.19
N SER A 68 18.97 9.39 20.27
CA SER A 68 18.18 8.46 19.44
C SER A 68 19.16 7.59 18.66
N THR A 69 19.53 6.43 19.20
CA THR A 69 20.13 5.36 18.42
C THR A 69 19.03 4.77 17.56
N ALA A 70 19.18 4.91 16.24
CA ALA A 70 18.32 4.22 15.29
C ALA A 70 18.70 2.73 15.32
N ASP A 71 18.06 1.98 16.20
CA ASP A 71 18.23 0.53 16.27
C ASP A 71 17.28 -0.14 15.27
N THR A 72 17.84 -0.74 14.22
CA THR A 72 17.06 -1.54 13.26
C THR A 72 16.93 -2.96 13.78
N THR A 73 15.70 -3.40 14.04
CA THR A 73 15.40 -4.81 14.38
C THR A 73 14.72 -5.48 13.19
N ILE A 74 15.25 -6.62 12.76
CA ILE A 74 14.66 -7.44 11.70
C ILE A 74 14.00 -8.65 12.34
N LEU A 75 12.71 -8.85 12.09
CA LEU A 75 11.92 -9.97 12.57
C LEU A 75 11.35 -10.74 11.38
N ASN A 76 11.45 -12.07 11.42
CA ASN A 76 10.78 -12.92 10.44
C ASN A 76 9.27 -12.95 10.74
N LEU A 77 8.47 -12.85 9.68
CA LEU A 77 7.00 -12.87 9.75
C LEU A 77 6.48 -14.19 9.20
N ASP A 78 5.66 -14.87 9.98
CA ASP A 78 4.82 -15.98 9.55
C ASP A 78 3.38 -15.47 9.33
N TRP A 79 2.54 -16.25 8.64
CA TRP A 79 1.14 -15.87 8.36
C TRP A 79 0.33 -15.55 9.62
N ASN A 80 0.65 -16.24 10.71
CA ASN A 80 0.05 -16.11 12.04
C ASN A 80 0.74 -15.06 12.93
N THR A 81 1.80 -14.39 12.47
CA THR A 81 2.43 -13.30 13.23
C THR A 81 1.45 -12.15 13.44
N VAL A 82 1.30 -11.72 14.69
CA VAL A 82 0.43 -10.59 15.06
C VAL A 82 1.20 -9.28 14.90
N LEU A 83 0.74 -8.44 14.00
CA LEU A 83 1.30 -7.12 13.74
C LEU A 83 0.78 -6.09 14.75
N ASN A 84 1.62 -5.12 15.09
CA ASN A 84 1.25 -4.01 15.97
C ASN A 84 0.07 -3.23 15.35
N GLY A 85 -1.04 -3.10 16.10
CA GLY A 85 -2.25 -2.44 15.60
C GLY A 85 -2.07 -0.97 15.19
N ARG A 86 -1.09 -0.25 15.76
CA ARG A 86 -0.73 1.11 15.33
C ARG A 86 -0.01 1.13 13.99
N PHE A 87 0.92 0.19 13.80
CA PHE A 87 1.54 -0.02 12.49
C PHE A 87 0.46 -0.33 11.45
N VAL A 88 -0.42 -1.28 11.73
CA VAL A 88 -1.53 -1.64 10.84
C VAL A 88 -2.45 -0.43 10.59
N THR A 89 -2.83 0.31 11.64
CA THR A 89 -3.65 1.52 11.49
C THR A 89 -2.98 2.55 10.57
N GLN A 90 -1.69 2.82 10.77
CA GLN A 90 -0.97 3.79 9.97
C GLN A 90 -0.79 3.28 8.54
N LEU A 91 -0.48 2.00 8.34
CA LEU A 91 -0.38 1.37 7.03
C LEU A 91 -1.69 1.50 6.23
N TYR A 92 -2.85 1.27 6.85
CA TYR A 92 -4.16 1.43 6.20
C TYR A 92 -4.47 2.89 5.89
N LYS A 93 -4.14 3.82 6.80
CA LYS A 93 -4.30 5.26 6.57
C LYS A 93 -3.40 5.76 5.45
N ASP A 94 -2.13 5.34 5.45
CA ASP A 94 -1.17 5.65 4.40
C ASP A 94 -1.73 5.14 3.07
N ALA A 95 -2.26 3.91 3.05
CA ALA A 95 -2.97 3.29 1.93
C ALA A 95 -4.26 4.03 1.50
N GLY A 96 -4.70 5.07 2.20
CA GLY A 96 -5.94 5.79 1.91
C GLY A 96 -7.22 4.98 2.17
N ILE A 97 -7.15 3.97 3.03
CA ILE A 97 -8.29 3.17 3.45
C ILE A 97 -8.96 3.89 4.63
N GLU A 98 -10.24 4.25 4.48
CA GLU A 98 -10.99 4.86 5.57
C GLU A 98 -11.19 3.87 6.73
N LEU A 99 -10.87 4.32 7.95
CA LEU A 99 -11.02 3.54 9.17
C LEU A 99 -12.01 4.24 10.10
N SER A 100 -12.95 3.49 10.67
CA SER A 100 -13.86 4.00 11.72
C SER A 100 -13.14 4.32 13.03
N GLY A 101 -11.93 3.81 13.21
CA GLY A 101 -11.08 4.02 14.38
C GLY A 101 -9.74 3.29 14.26
N PRO A 102 -8.87 3.39 15.29
CA PRO A 102 -7.64 2.61 15.34
C PRO A 102 -7.92 1.10 15.29
N LEU A 103 -7.14 0.38 14.50
CA LEU A 103 -7.23 -1.08 14.39
C LEU A 103 -6.50 -1.77 15.55
N PRO A 104 -7.03 -2.90 16.04
CA PRO A 104 -6.32 -3.74 17.00
C PRO A 104 -5.11 -4.41 16.35
N ALA A 105 -4.29 -5.04 17.18
CA ALA A 105 -3.22 -5.90 16.68
C ALA A 105 -3.83 -7.08 15.91
N THR A 106 -3.36 -7.31 14.68
CA THR A 106 -4.00 -8.24 13.72
C THR A 106 -2.96 -9.15 13.07
N ARG A 107 -3.36 -10.37 12.75
CA ARG A 107 -2.49 -11.35 12.06
C ARG A 107 -2.08 -10.85 10.68
N PHE A 108 -0.84 -11.12 10.30
CA PHE A 108 -0.28 -10.72 9.01
C PHE A 108 -1.12 -11.24 7.84
N ILE A 109 -1.65 -12.47 7.91
CA ILE A 109 -2.52 -13.02 6.85
C ILE A 109 -3.76 -12.15 6.57
N ASN A 110 -4.35 -11.52 7.59
CA ASN A 110 -5.53 -10.67 7.41
C ASN A 110 -5.16 -9.34 6.75
N VAL A 111 -4.03 -8.73 7.18
CA VAL A 111 -3.49 -7.52 6.53
C VAL A 111 -3.09 -7.81 5.09
N PHE A 112 -2.47 -8.97 4.84
CA PHE A 112 -2.11 -9.44 3.51
C PHE A 112 -3.35 -9.60 2.63
N ILE A 113 -4.41 -10.21 3.15
CA ILE A 113 -5.69 -10.35 2.44
C ILE A 113 -6.24 -8.96 2.10
N ASP A 114 -6.30 -8.02 3.02
CA ASP A 114 -6.84 -6.67 2.74
C ASP A 114 -5.99 -5.86 1.75
N PHE A 115 -4.67 -6.10 1.68
CA PHE A 115 -3.78 -5.35 0.79
C PHE A 115 -3.58 -5.99 -0.58
N ILE A 116 -3.70 -7.31 -0.68
CA ILE A 116 -3.34 -8.11 -1.86
C ILE A 116 -4.54 -8.86 -2.46
N VAL A 117 -5.54 -9.24 -1.66
CA VAL A 117 -6.63 -10.13 -2.07
C VAL A 117 -8.00 -9.41 -2.12
N VAL A 118 -8.30 -8.54 -1.16
CA VAL A 118 -9.61 -7.88 -1.01
C VAL A 118 -9.42 -6.36 -0.94
N PRO A 119 -9.67 -5.63 -2.03
CA PRO A 119 -9.29 -4.23 -2.20
C PRO A 119 -10.08 -3.20 -1.38
N ARG A 120 -9.41 -2.16 -0.85
CA ARG A 120 -10.04 -1.03 -0.12
C ARG A 120 -9.42 0.36 -0.36
N SER A 121 -8.40 0.51 -1.21
CA SER A 121 -7.74 1.81 -1.43
C SER A 121 -8.30 2.51 -2.67
N GLU A 122 -9.01 3.62 -2.49
CA GLU A 122 -9.66 4.33 -3.60
C GLU A 122 -8.73 5.30 -4.35
N ALA A 123 -7.73 5.89 -3.67
CA ALA A 123 -6.92 6.99 -4.22
C ALA A 123 -5.45 6.62 -4.47
N MET A 124 -4.80 5.87 -3.58
CA MET A 124 -3.37 5.57 -3.75
C MET A 124 -3.07 4.68 -4.95
N TRP A 125 -3.98 3.75 -5.26
CA TRP A 125 -3.83 2.90 -6.43
C TRP A 125 -3.78 3.72 -7.73
N ALA A 126 -4.65 4.71 -7.90
CA ALA A 126 -4.65 5.53 -9.11
C ALA A 126 -3.37 6.37 -9.24
N ALA A 127 -2.87 6.91 -8.12
CA ALA A 127 -1.62 7.65 -8.06
C ALA A 127 -0.40 6.81 -8.46
N SER A 128 -0.37 5.51 -8.11
CA SER A 128 0.75 4.63 -8.48
C SER A 128 0.91 4.42 -9.99
N LEU A 129 -0.12 4.74 -10.79
CA LEU A 129 -0.14 4.56 -12.25
C LEU A 129 0.57 5.67 -13.04
N VAL A 130 1.05 6.74 -12.38
CA VAL A 130 1.70 7.89 -13.05
C VAL A 130 2.94 7.47 -13.85
N ASN A 131 3.82 6.66 -13.25
CA ASN A 131 5.15 6.38 -13.79
C ASN A 131 5.27 5.02 -14.51
N VAL A 132 4.16 4.32 -14.72
CA VAL A 132 4.19 2.93 -15.18
C VAL A 132 4.55 2.82 -16.67
N SER A 133 4.38 3.88 -17.47
CA SER A 133 4.42 3.85 -18.95
C SER A 133 5.71 3.34 -19.65
N LYS A 134 6.85 3.18 -18.96
CA LYS A 134 8.14 2.87 -19.63
C LYS A 134 8.58 1.40 -19.55
N ASP A 135 8.16 0.68 -18.51
CA ASP A 135 8.56 -0.72 -18.26
C ASP A 135 7.34 -1.61 -17.97
N VAL A 136 6.16 -1.27 -18.54
CA VAL A 136 4.91 -2.02 -18.33
C VAL A 136 5.08 -3.45 -18.86
N PHE A 137 5.21 -4.41 -17.94
CA PHE A 137 5.04 -5.81 -18.28
C PHE A 137 3.54 -6.09 -18.45
N GLN A 138 3.17 -7.11 -19.22
CA GLN A 138 1.75 -7.50 -19.32
C GLN A 138 1.15 -7.80 -17.93
N MET A 139 1.98 -8.20 -16.96
CA MET A 139 1.57 -8.39 -15.56
C MET A 139 1.21 -7.10 -14.82
N ASP A 140 1.70 -5.95 -15.28
CA ASP A 140 1.35 -4.66 -14.68
C ASP A 140 0.01 -4.14 -15.20
N LEU A 141 -0.50 -4.76 -16.26
CA LEU A 141 -1.79 -4.52 -16.89
C LEU A 141 -2.90 -5.41 -16.30
N ASP A 142 -2.57 -6.24 -15.32
CA ASP A 142 -3.42 -7.31 -14.81
C ASP A 142 -4.66 -6.82 -14.06
N GLY A 143 -5.72 -7.60 -14.23
CA GLY A 143 -6.98 -7.42 -13.53
C GLY A 143 -7.98 -8.46 -13.98
N ARG A 144 -9.11 -8.59 -13.30
CA ARG A 144 -10.23 -9.39 -13.80
C ARG A 144 -11.17 -8.47 -14.59
N CYS A 145 -10.86 -8.22 -15.86
CA CYS A 145 -11.72 -7.41 -16.71
C CYS A 145 -13.05 -8.07 -16.94
N LEU A 146 -14.03 -7.62 -16.16
CA LEU A 146 -15.44 -7.97 -16.27
C LEU A 146 -16.08 -7.27 -17.47
N ARG A 147 -15.49 -6.15 -17.92
CA ARG A 147 -15.85 -5.44 -19.14
C ARG A 147 -14.61 -4.89 -19.85
N HIS A 148 -14.73 -4.63 -21.15
CA HIS A 148 -13.63 -4.10 -21.96
C HIS A 148 -13.73 -2.60 -22.16
N ALA A 149 -14.95 -2.10 -22.34
CA ALA A 149 -15.24 -0.67 -22.49
C ALA A 149 -15.63 -0.03 -21.15
N LEU A 150 -15.40 1.28 -21.03
CA LEU A 150 -15.91 2.12 -19.96
C LEU A 150 -17.44 2.13 -19.95
N ASP A 151 -18.08 2.22 -21.12
CA ASP A 151 -19.53 2.14 -21.25
C ASP A 151 -20.01 0.68 -21.30
N GLY A 152 -20.20 0.09 -20.12
CA GLY A 152 -20.67 -1.28 -19.95
C GLY A 152 -22.03 -1.56 -20.61
N PRO A 153 -23.08 -0.73 -20.39
CA PRO A 153 -24.37 -0.91 -21.03
C PRO A 153 -24.30 -0.91 -22.56
N ALA A 154 -23.56 0.04 -23.15
CA ALA A 154 -23.39 0.08 -24.60
C ALA A 154 -22.61 -1.13 -25.12
N GLN A 155 -21.56 -1.56 -24.42
CA GLN A 155 -20.79 -2.75 -24.80
C GLN A 155 -21.68 -4.01 -24.80
N LEU A 156 -22.48 -4.21 -23.75
CA LEU A 156 -23.36 -5.38 -23.64
C LEU A 156 -24.47 -5.35 -24.71
N ALA A 157 -25.05 -4.19 -24.99
CA ALA A 157 -26.04 -4.02 -26.04
C ALA A 157 -25.47 -4.36 -27.43
N GLN A 158 -24.26 -3.87 -27.72
CA GLN A 158 -23.57 -4.16 -28.97
C GLN A 158 -23.19 -5.66 -29.07
N PHE A 159 -22.63 -6.24 -28.02
CA PHE A 159 -22.35 -7.69 -27.95
C PHE A 159 -23.61 -8.52 -28.24
N THR A 160 -24.73 -8.19 -27.61
CA THR A 160 -26.00 -8.91 -27.77
C THR A 160 -26.50 -8.81 -29.21
N THR A 161 -26.35 -7.64 -29.84
CA THR A 161 -26.73 -7.41 -31.24
C THR A 161 -25.86 -8.23 -32.19
N ASP A 162 -24.55 -8.27 -31.96
CA ASP A 162 -23.58 -8.92 -32.84
C ASP A 162 -23.51 -10.45 -32.64
N LEU A 163 -24.00 -10.95 -31.51
CA LEU A 163 -23.90 -12.36 -31.13
C LEU A 163 -24.51 -13.29 -32.18
N ALA A 164 -25.68 -12.95 -32.75
CA ALA A 164 -26.33 -13.78 -33.75
C ALA A 164 -25.51 -13.88 -35.05
N ALA A 165 -24.93 -12.76 -35.50
CA ALA A 165 -24.09 -12.73 -36.69
C ALA A 165 -22.78 -13.51 -36.49
N TYR A 166 -22.14 -13.35 -35.33
CA TYR A 166 -20.98 -14.16 -34.98
C TYR A 166 -21.33 -15.64 -34.88
N SER A 167 -22.50 -15.97 -34.34
CA SER A 167 -22.97 -17.35 -34.20
C SER A 167 -23.13 -18.08 -35.53
N ALA A 168 -23.53 -17.34 -36.57
CA ALA A 168 -23.63 -17.88 -37.93
C ALA A 168 -22.28 -18.28 -38.54
N THR A 169 -21.15 -17.80 -37.98
CA THR A 169 -19.80 -18.17 -38.45
C THR A 169 -19.31 -19.52 -37.93
N GLY A 170 -20.02 -20.14 -36.99
CA GLY A 170 -19.64 -21.41 -36.37
C GLY A 170 -18.64 -21.29 -35.22
N TYR A 171 -18.51 -20.10 -34.62
CA TYR A 171 -17.66 -19.81 -33.44
C TYR A 171 -16.17 -20.21 -33.60
N PRO A 172 -15.52 -19.86 -34.72
CA PRO A 172 -14.12 -20.22 -34.93
C PRO A 172 -13.22 -19.40 -33.99
N LEU A 173 -12.29 -20.09 -33.33
CA LEU A 173 -11.13 -19.47 -32.68
C LEU A 173 -9.86 -19.88 -33.42
N TRP A 174 -8.85 -20.45 -32.74
CA TRP A 174 -7.56 -20.74 -33.34
C TRP A 174 -7.58 -22.00 -34.21
N GLY A 175 -7.09 -21.91 -35.44
CA GLY A 175 -7.08 -23.02 -36.39
C GLY A 175 -8.48 -23.60 -36.63
N THR A 176 -8.68 -24.86 -36.26
CA THR A 176 -9.95 -25.60 -36.38
C THR A 176 -10.76 -25.64 -35.08
N GLU A 177 -10.35 -24.87 -34.05
CA GLU A 177 -11.05 -24.82 -32.77
C GLU A 177 -12.45 -24.19 -32.92
N ILE A 178 -13.43 -24.86 -32.30
CA ILE A 178 -14.79 -24.36 -32.13
C ILE A 178 -15.08 -24.31 -30.64
N ILE A 179 -15.39 -23.12 -30.11
CA ILE A 179 -15.68 -22.93 -28.70
C ILE A 179 -17.14 -22.48 -28.53
N PRO A 180 -18.02 -23.33 -27.99
CA PRO A 180 -19.42 -23.00 -27.78
C PRO A 180 -19.67 -22.20 -26.48
N ALA A 181 -18.66 -22.00 -25.65
CA ALA A 181 -18.78 -21.19 -24.44
C ALA A 181 -18.42 -19.73 -24.68
N TYR A 182 -19.12 -18.83 -24.01
CA TYR A 182 -18.74 -17.42 -23.97
C TYR A 182 -19.03 -16.81 -22.61
N VAL A 183 -18.29 -15.78 -22.26
CA VAL A 183 -18.54 -14.94 -21.07
C VAL A 183 -18.95 -13.55 -21.54
N PRO A 184 -20.23 -13.16 -21.42
CA PRO A 184 -20.67 -11.83 -21.85
C PRO A 184 -20.06 -10.74 -20.97
N PRO A 185 -19.83 -9.53 -21.52
CA PRO A 185 -19.35 -8.41 -20.72
C PRO A 185 -20.39 -7.99 -19.67
N VAL A 186 -19.92 -7.54 -18.52
CA VAL A 186 -20.80 -7.03 -17.46
C VAL A 186 -21.25 -5.61 -17.80
N GLY A 187 -22.55 -5.44 -18.05
CA GLY A 187 -23.15 -4.13 -18.32
C GLY A 187 -23.38 -3.27 -17.06
N GLY A 188 -23.26 -3.86 -15.87
CA GLY A 188 -23.52 -3.21 -14.59
C GLY A 188 -22.29 -2.57 -13.93
N PHE A 189 -22.42 -2.34 -12.63
CA PHE A 189 -21.36 -1.82 -11.78
C PHE A 189 -20.18 -2.79 -11.67
N VAL A 190 -18.97 -2.28 -11.85
CA VAL A 190 -17.68 -2.97 -11.70
C VAL A 190 -16.64 -1.98 -11.17
N GLN A 191 -15.50 -2.44 -10.68
CA GLN A 191 -14.39 -1.57 -10.27
C GLN A 191 -13.60 -1.07 -11.48
N LEU A 192 -12.95 0.10 -11.39
CA LEU A 192 -12.19 0.64 -12.53
C LEU A 192 -11.07 -0.27 -13.03
N HIS A 193 -10.40 -1.04 -12.15
CA HIS A 193 -9.38 -2.00 -12.58
C HIS A 193 -9.95 -3.23 -13.30
N GLU A 194 -11.26 -3.46 -13.21
CA GLU A 194 -11.97 -4.52 -13.90
C GLU A 194 -12.44 -4.07 -15.30
N ILE A 195 -11.88 -2.96 -15.82
CA ILE A 195 -12.24 -2.37 -17.10
C ILE A 195 -10.97 -2.17 -17.93
N SER A 196 -10.86 -2.87 -19.05
CA SER A 196 -9.67 -2.78 -19.90
C SER A 196 -9.41 -1.35 -20.41
N GLU A 197 -10.44 -0.68 -20.92
CA GLU A 197 -10.34 0.71 -21.40
C GLU A 197 -9.90 1.71 -20.32
N ALA A 198 -10.39 1.54 -19.09
CA ALA A 198 -10.01 2.40 -17.97
C ALA A 198 -8.52 2.22 -17.62
N MET A 199 -8.06 0.97 -17.58
CA MET A 199 -6.65 0.65 -17.30
C MET A 199 -5.70 1.20 -18.36
N LEU A 200 -6.05 1.04 -19.63
CA LEU A 200 -5.31 1.63 -20.75
C LEU A 200 -5.26 3.15 -20.62
N CYS A 201 -6.39 3.78 -20.31
CA CYS A 201 -6.44 5.21 -20.11
C CYS A 201 -5.57 5.68 -18.93
N LEU A 202 -5.76 5.13 -17.72
CA LEU A 202 -5.06 5.55 -16.51
C LEU A 202 -3.54 5.37 -16.63
N LYS A 203 -3.09 4.34 -17.33
CA LYS A 203 -1.65 4.12 -17.60
C LYS A 203 -1.12 4.93 -18.78
N GLY A 204 -1.98 5.62 -19.52
CA GLY A 204 -1.58 6.42 -20.68
C GLY A 204 -1.19 5.60 -21.89
N ILE A 205 -1.78 4.41 -22.08
CA ILE A 205 -1.43 3.46 -23.14
C ILE A 205 -2.45 3.57 -24.29
N PRO A 206 -2.03 4.01 -25.49
CA PRO A 206 -2.88 3.98 -26.68
C PRO A 206 -2.99 2.55 -27.23
N LEU A 207 -4.03 2.27 -28.03
CA LEU A 207 -4.25 0.93 -28.63
C LEU A 207 -3.08 0.48 -29.50
N GLU A 208 -2.44 1.42 -30.18
CA GLU A 208 -1.30 1.20 -31.05
C GLU A 208 -0.09 0.65 -30.28
N THR A 209 0.07 1.05 -29.01
CA THR A 209 1.06 0.47 -28.10
C THR A 209 0.56 -0.86 -27.53
N TYR A 210 -0.70 -0.90 -27.09
CA TYR A 210 -1.31 -2.06 -26.45
C TYR A 210 -1.30 -3.32 -27.33
N VAL A 211 -1.58 -3.21 -28.63
CA VAL A 211 -1.64 -4.37 -29.55
C VAL A 211 -0.32 -5.14 -29.64
N ASN A 212 0.80 -4.45 -29.39
CA ASN A 212 2.16 -4.99 -29.47
C ASN A 212 2.85 -5.10 -28.10
N MET A 213 2.12 -4.90 -26.99
CA MET A 213 2.69 -4.96 -25.66
C MET A 213 3.11 -6.40 -25.31
N GLN A 214 4.33 -6.58 -24.81
CA GLN A 214 5.02 -7.86 -24.51
C GLN A 214 5.26 -8.79 -25.71
N PHE A 215 4.24 -9.09 -26.50
CA PHE A 215 4.37 -9.90 -27.72
C PHE A 215 3.83 -9.11 -28.90
N VAL A 216 4.69 -9.01 -29.93
CA VAL A 216 4.45 -8.18 -31.12
C VAL A 216 3.46 -8.89 -32.04
N SER A 217 2.37 -8.21 -32.37
CA SER A 217 1.44 -8.63 -33.42
C SER A 217 1.99 -8.30 -34.81
N PRO A 218 1.43 -8.87 -35.89
CA PRO A 218 1.78 -8.45 -37.26
C PRO A 218 1.47 -6.97 -37.57
N LEU A 219 0.66 -6.28 -36.76
CA LEU A 219 0.25 -4.90 -37.00
C LEU A 219 1.36 -3.91 -36.64
N LYS A 220 1.59 -2.95 -37.55
CA LYS A 220 2.55 -1.85 -37.37
C LYS A 220 1.85 -0.50 -37.48
N PRO A 221 0.93 -0.17 -36.55
CA PRO A 221 0.05 1.00 -36.69
C PRO A 221 0.79 2.35 -36.72
N TYR A 222 2.02 2.42 -36.18
CA TYR A 222 2.83 3.64 -36.25
C TYR A 222 3.54 3.86 -37.59
N THR A 223 3.63 2.83 -38.45
CA THR A 223 4.38 2.93 -39.72
C THR A 223 3.57 2.45 -40.93
N ASN A 224 2.36 1.91 -40.73
CA ASN A 224 1.49 1.41 -41.79
C ASN A 224 0.07 2.00 -41.64
N PRO A 225 -0.39 2.83 -42.60
CA PRO A 225 -1.72 3.45 -42.57
C PRO A 225 -2.88 2.46 -42.55
N ASP A 226 -2.75 1.30 -43.19
CA ASP A 226 -3.81 0.29 -43.20
C ASP A 226 -3.99 -0.34 -41.81
N ASP A 227 -2.88 -0.55 -41.10
CA ASP A 227 -2.89 -1.05 -39.72
C ASP A 227 -3.42 0.02 -38.76
N GLU A 228 -3.12 1.30 -38.99
CA GLU A 228 -3.71 2.43 -38.25
C GLU A 228 -5.24 2.47 -38.43
N ALA A 229 -5.73 2.29 -39.67
CA ALA A 229 -7.16 2.23 -39.94
C ALA A 229 -7.82 1.03 -39.24
N ALA A 230 -7.15 -0.12 -39.18
CA ALA A 230 -7.61 -1.27 -38.41
C ALA A 230 -7.70 -0.94 -36.91
N MET A 231 -6.70 -0.25 -36.34
CA MET A 231 -6.74 0.24 -34.95
C MET A 231 -7.86 1.25 -34.70
N ALA A 232 -8.12 2.15 -35.65
CA ALA A 232 -9.22 3.09 -35.57
C ALA A 232 -10.59 2.37 -35.55
N MET A 233 -10.76 1.34 -36.38
CA MET A 233 -11.97 0.51 -36.37
C MET A 233 -12.13 -0.23 -35.04
N TRP A 234 -11.06 -0.86 -34.54
CA TRP A 234 -11.09 -1.56 -33.27
C TRP A 234 -11.44 -0.63 -32.10
N ARG A 235 -10.85 0.58 -32.10
CA ARG A 235 -11.17 1.63 -31.14
C ARG A 235 -12.65 2.01 -31.18
N ALA A 236 -13.18 2.28 -32.38
CA ALA A 236 -14.57 2.68 -32.55
C ALA A 236 -15.57 1.58 -32.16
N LYS A 237 -15.17 0.31 -32.22
CA LYS A 237 -16.03 -0.82 -31.87
C LYS A 237 -16.00 -1.22 -30.40
N LEU A 238 -14.84 -1.17 -29.75
CA LEU A 238 -14.65 -1.72 -28.40
C LEU A 238 -14.11 -0.71 -27.36
N PHE A 239 -13.31 0.27 -27.78
CA PHE A 239 -12.64 1.25 -26.89
C PHE A 239 -13.06 2.68 -27.26
N THR A 240 -14.38 2.92 -27.20
CA THR A 240 -15.03 4.13 -27.73
C THR A 240 -14.70 5.42 -26.98
N ASN A 241 -14.24 5.32 -25.72
CA ASN A 241 -13.93 6.45 -24.85
C ASN A 241 -12.42 6.65 -24.66
N LEU A 242 -11.57 5.75 -25.15
CA LEU A 242 -10.14 5.74 -24.85
C LEU A 242 -9.43 7.01 -25.35
N SER A 243 -9.71 7.46 -26.57
CA SER A 243 -9.09 8.68 -27.11
C SER A 243 -9.43 9.92 -26.28
N TRP A 244 -10.70 10.08 -25.90
CA TRP A 244 -11.13 11.16 -25.02
C TRP A 244 -10.45 11.04 -23.65
N CYS A 245 -10.40 9.83 -23.09
CA CYS A 245 -9.84 9.57 -21.78
C CYS A 245 -8.34 9.85 -21.72
N LEU A 246 -7.58 9.45 -22.75
CA LEU A 246 -6.15 9.74 -22.86
C LEU A 246 -5.87 11.23 -22.99
N ALA A 247 -6.70 11.96 -23.75
CA ALA A 247 -6.61 13.42 -23.83
C ALA A 247 -6.94 14.08 -22.48
N ARG A 248 -7.98 13.60 -21.78
CA ARG A 248 -8.36 14.08 -20.45
C ARG A 248 -7.26 13.81 -19.42
N ARG A 249 -6.61 12.64 -19.48
CA ARG A 249 -5.43 12.31 -18.68
C ARG A 249 -4.32 13.31 -18.91
N ALA A 250 -3.94 13.56 -20.17
CA ALA A 250 -2.86 14.49 -20.47
C ALA A 250 -3.14 15.91 -19.92
N ALA A 251 -4.38 16.39 -20.02
CA ALA A 251 -4.79 17.67 -19.45
C ALA A 251 -4.69 17.68 -17.91
N LEU A 252 -5.28 16.68 -17.23
CA LEU A 252 -5.27 16.61 -15.76
C LEU A 252 -3.86 16.48 -15.17
N LEU A 253 -2.98 15.72 -15.82
CA LEU A 253 -1.58 15.61 -15.39
C LEU A 253 -0.79 16.91 -15.57
N ALA A 254 -1.16 17.75 -16.54
CA ALA A 254 -0.53 19.04 -16.78
C ALA A 254 -1.07 20.15 -15.86
N GLU A 255 -2.34 20.06 -15.44
CA GLU A 255 -3.02 21.05 -14.60
C GLU A 255 -2.80 20.83 -13.10
N ALA A 256 -2.57 19.59 -12.68
CA ALA A 256 -2.49 19.23 -11.27
C ALA A 256 -1.17 19.69 -10.60
N ALA A 257 -1.24 19.93 -9.29
CA ALA A 257 -0.06 20.29 -8.48
C ALA A 257 0.98 19.16 -8.46
N THR A 258 0.51 17.91 -8.46
CA THR A 258 1.31 16.71 -8.70
C THR A 258 0.64 15.86 -9.78
N PRO A 259 1.42 15.14 -10.63
CA PRO A 259 0.85 14.19 -11.59
C PRO A 259 -0.06 13.15 -10.92
N GLU A 260 0.26 12.73 -9.70
CA GLU A 260 -0.51 11.80 -8.89
C GLU A 260 -1.93 12.33 -8.64
N ASP A 261 -2.08 13.59 -8.23
CA ASP A 261 -3.38 14.22 -7.99
C ASP A 261 -4.23 14.29 -9.27
N GLY A 262 -3.60 14.55 -10.42
CA GLY A 262 -4.26 14.56 -11.72
C GLY A 262 -4.83 13.17 -12.07
N LEU A 263 -4.09 12.12 -11.78
CA LEU A 263 -4.53 10.74 -12.03
C LEU A 263 -5.63 10.27 -11.06
N VAL A 264 -5.55 10.64 -9.79
CA VAL A 264 -6.62 10.40 -8.81
C VAL A 264 -7.89 11.11 -9.22
N THR A 265 -7.78 12.35 -9.71
CA THR A 265 -8.91 13.12 -10.24
C THR A 265 -9.55 12.42 -11.43
N LEU A 266 -8.72 11.95 -12.39
CA LEU A 266 -9.20 11.20 -13.54
C LEU A 266 -9.95 9.92 -13.11
N ALA A 267 -9.38 9.13 -12.19
CA ALA A 267 -10.03 7.93 -11.71
C ALA A 267 -11.41 8.25 -11.10
N LYS A 268 -11.51 9.28 -10.25
CA LYS A 268 -12.80 9.73 -9.70
C LYS A 268 -13.80 10.15 -10.77
N GLU A 269 -13.36 10.89 -11.79
CA GLU A 269 -14.20 11.27 -12.94
C GLU A 269 -14.73 10.05 -13.69
N LEU A 270 -13.88 9.06 -13.97
CA LEU A 270 -14.26 7.84 -14.68
C LEU A 270 -15.24 6.98 -13.86
N ALA A 271 -14.96 6.80 -12.57
CA ALA A 271 -15.81 6.06 -11.65
C ALA A 271 -17.23 6.65 -11.61
N ALA A 272 -17.32 7.97 -11.43
CA ALA A 272 -18.61 8.67 -11.40
C ALA A 272 -19.34 8.61 -12.76
N ARG A 273 -18.63 8.86 -13.86
CA ARG A 273 -19.23 8.95 -15.20
C ARG A 273 -19.75 7.60 -15.72
N PHE A 274 -19.06 6.51 -15.41
CA PHE A 274 -19.33 5.19 -15.99
C PHE A 274 -19.87 4.16 -14.99
N ASN A 275 -20.47 4.65 -13.89
CA ASN A 275 -21.03 3.84 -12.82
C ASN A 275 -20.09 2.70 -12.41
N ALA A 276 -18.86 3.08 -12.08
CA ALA A 276 -17.81 2.17 -11.64
C ALA A 276 -17.31 2.56 -10.24
N GLY A 277 -16.74 1.60 -9.54
CA GLY A 277 -16.13 1.84 -8.24
C GLY A 277 -14.64 2.10 -8.32
N LEU A 278 -14.12 2.70 -7.25
CA LEU A 278 -12.69 2.93 -7.04
C LEU A 278 -12.07 1.91 -6.10
N LEU A 279 -12.83 0.94 -5.60
CA LEU A 279 -12.28 -0.04 -4.68
C LEU A 279 -11.22 -0.84 -5.42
N ASN A 280 -9.97 -0.66 -5.00
CA ASN A 280 -8.83 -1.28 -5.62
C ASN A 280 -7.83 -1.84 -4.61
N ILE A 281 -7.04 -2.79 -5.09
CA ILE A 281 -6.06 -3.50 -4.30
C ILE A 281 -5.04 -2.43 -3.95
N ALA A 282 -4.85 -2.19 -2.64
CA ALA A 282 -3.88 -1.20 -2.19
C ALA A 282 -2.55 -1.45 -2.88
N GLY A 283 -2.18 -2.72 -3.01
CA GLY A 283 -1.12 -3.17 -3.90
C GLY A 283 0.08 -3.65 -3.10
N ASN A 284 0.92 -4.44 -3.76
CA ASN A 284 2.19 -4.89 -3.17
C ASN A 284 2.99 -3.68 -2.64
N GLN A 285 3.16 -2.65 -3.46
CA GLN A 285 3.98 -1.49 -3.10
C GLN A 285 3.54 -0.85 -1.78
N GLN A 286 2.23 -0.76 -1.53
CA GLN A 286 1.64 -0.14 -0.35
C GLN A 286 1.81 -1.03 0.87
N LEU A 287 1.65 -2.36 0.74
CA LEU A 287 1.87 -3.31 1.83
C LEU A 287 3.32 -3.26 2.34
N TYR A 288 4.29 -3.15 1.42
CA TYR A 288 5.72 -3.16 1.73
C TYR A 288 6.32 -1.74 1.84
N SER A 289 5.48 -0.70 1.84
CA SER A 289 5.93 0.68 2.04
C SER A 289 6.41 0.90 3.47
N PRO A 290 7.51 1.66 3.68
CA PRO A 290 7.92 2.06 5.01
C PRO A 290 6.88 2.99 5.66
N THR A 291 6.40 2.62 6.84
CA THR A 291 5.41 3.38 7.59
C THR A 291 6.05 3.93 8.85
N THR A 292 5.99 5.26 9.02
CA THR A 292 6.60 5.95 10.18
C THR A 292 5.52 6.56 11.07
N PHE A 293 5.59 6.28 12.36
CA PHE A 293 4.66 6.83 13.36
C PHE A 293 5.32 6.97 14.72
N LEU A 294 4.67 7.72 15.63
CA LEU A 294 5.17 7.98 16.97
C LEU A 294 4.94 6.77 17.89
N ASP A 295 5.99 5.95 18.05
CA ASP A 295 6.00 4.76 18.92
C ASP A 295 7.40 4.40 19.44
N GLY A 296 8.39 5.31 19.35
CA GLY A 296 9.79 5.01 19.68
C GLY A 296 10.08 4.84 21.16
N PHE A 297 9.49 5.66 22.02
CA PHE A 297 9.60 5.58 23.47
C PHE A 297 8.44 6.30 24.15
N VAL A 298 8.31 6.17 25.47
CA VAL A 298 7.40 6.98 26.29
C VAL A 298 8.22 8.12 26.89
N ASP A 299 7.83 9.37 26.66
CA ASP A 299 8.49 10.53 27.23
C ASP A 299 8.11 10.76 28.70
N LEU A 300 8.72 11.80 29.30
CA LEU A 300 8.50 12.16 30.70
C LEU A 300 7.06 12.61 31.02
N SER A 301 6.26 12.94 30.00
CA SER A 301 4.83 13.27 30.15
C SER A 301 3.92 12.04 30.08
N GLY A 302 4.49 10.84 29.90
CA GLY A 302 3.72 9.62 29.69
C GLY A 302 3.15 9.51 28.27
N LEU A 303 3.50 10.44 27.38
CA LEU A 303 3.11 10.44 25.98
C LEU A 303 4.15 9.66 25.17
N LYS A 304 3.71 8.97 24.13
CA LYS A 304 4.66 8.32 23.22
C LYS A 304 5.37 9.40 22.38
N SER A 305 6.69 9.32 22.32
CA SER A 305 7.58 10.24 21.62
C SER A 305 8.66 9.44 20.87
N GLY A 306 9.32 10.07 19.90
CA GLY A 306 10.22 9.38 18.97
C GLY A 306 9.49 8.65 17.85
N SER A 307 10.03 8.75 16.63
CA SER A 307 9.52 8.08 15.44
C SER A 307 10.08 6.66 15.32
N VAL A 308 9.23 5.70 15.02
CA VAL A 308 9.64 4.38 14.55
C VAL A 308 9.16 4.20 13.13
N THR A 309 10.03 3.63 12.29
CA THR A 309 9.69 3.21 10.94
C THR A 309 9.59 1.69 10.92
N TYR A 310 8.43 1.18 10.53
CA TYR A 310 8.20 -0.23 10.23
C TYR A 310 8.22 -0.41 8.72
N GLN A 311 8.82 -1.50 8.27
CA GLN A 311 8.78 -1.92 6.88
C GLN A 311 8.59 -3.42 6.82
N LEU A 312 7.58 -3.88 6.09
CA LEU A 312 7.50 -5.27 5.67
C LEU A 312 8.49 -5.45 4.52
N SER A 313 9.22 -6.56 4.52
CA SER A 313 10.08 -6.93 3.39
C SER A 313 9.91 -8.41 3.10
N GLY A 314 9.96 -8.77 1.83
CA GLY A 314 9.75 -10.14 1.40
C GLY A 314 9.73 -10.25 -0.11
N ARG A 315 9.77 -11.48 -0.61
CA ARG A 315 9.54 -11.75 -2.03
C ARG A 315 8.11 -11.35 -2.36
N ASP A 316 7.91 -10.57 -3.42
CA ASP A 316 6.61 -10.22 -3.93
C ASP A 316 5.78 -11.48 -4.21
N PRO A 317 4.77 -11.80 -3.38
CA PRO A 317 3.92 -12.97 -3.58
C PRO A 317 2.79 -12.65 -4.57
N SER A 318 2.57 -11.37 -4.87
CA SER A 318 1.72 -10.91 -5.96
C SER A 318 2.28 -11.40 -7.29
N ALA A 319 3.61 -11.50 -7.43
CA ALA A 319 4.21 -12.19 -8.57
C ALA A 319 3.85 -13.68 -8.64
N LEU A 320 3.37 -14.35 -7.59
CA LEU A 320 2.85 -15.74 -7.68
C LEU A 320 1.34 -15.79 -7.88
N LEU A 321 0.59 -14.86 -7.27
CA LEU A 321 -0.85 -14.70 -7.47
C LEU A 321 -1.19 -14.19 -8.88
N PHE A 322 -0.31 -13.35 -9.46
CA PHE A 322 -0.44 -12.72 -10.77
C PHE A 322 0.45 -13.37 -11.84
N ALA A 323 1.57 -14.06 -11.53
CA ALA A 323 2.26 -14.85 -12.57
C ALA A 323 1.61 -16.19 -12.88
N GLY A 324 0.64 -16.65 -12.08
CA GLY A 324 -0.37 -17.56 -12.60
C GLY A 324 -1.17 -16.77 -13.63
N SER A 325 -1.06 -17.09 -14.92
CA SER A 325 -1.66 -16.29 -16.00
C SER A 325 -3.19 -16.21 -15.98
N GLY A 326 -3.84 -16.69 -14.93
CA GLY A 326 -5.27 -16.66 -14.76
C GLY A 326 -5.94 -15.30 -14.59
N TYR A 327 -5.28 -14.34 -13.94
CA TYR A 327 -5.77 -12.95 -13.85
C TYR A 327 -5.20 -12.07 -14.97
N LEU A 328 -4.06 -12.47 -15.56
CA LEU A 328 -3.44 -11.87 -16.75
C LEU A 328 -4.35 -11.85 -17.99
N ASP A 329 -5.26 -12.83 -18.12
CA ASP A 329 -5.95 -13.13 -19.39
C ASP A 329 -7.07 -12.15 -19.76
N SER A 330 -7.66 -11.46 -18.80
CA SER A 330 -8.88 -10.68 -19.06
C SER A 330 -8.62 -9.45 -19.95
N MET A 331 -7.44 -8.84 -19.82
CA MET A 331 -6.92 -7.83 -20.74
C MET A 331 -6.18 -8.45 -21.93
N MET A 332 -5.92 -9.76 -21.95
CA MET A 332 -5.52 -10.40 -23.19
C MET A 332 -6.70 -10.58 -24.14
N ASN A 333 -7.92 -10.90 -23.68
CA ASN A 333 -9.02 -11.29 -24.59
C ASN A 333 -9.30 -10.29 -25.73
N PRO A 334 -9.34 -8.96 -25.51
CA PRO A 334 -9.42 -7.99 -26.60
C PRO A 334 -8.20 -8.05 -27.52
N ARG A 335 -7.00 -8.16 -26.97
CA ARG A 335 -5.76 -8.25 -27.75
C ARG A 335 -5.64 -9.57 -28.52
N GLU A 336 -6.12 -10.69 -27.99
CA GLU A 336 -6.22 -11.96 -28.70
C GLU A 336 -7.10 -11.83 -29.93
N THR A 337 -8.15 -11.00 -29.85
CA THR A 337 -8.96 -10.65 -31.02
C THR A 337 -8.13 -9.93 -32.07
N ALA A 338 -7.28 -8.99 -31.70
CA ALA A 338 -6.37 -8.34 -32.64
C ALA A 338 -5.39 -9.32 -33.30
N TRP A 339 -4.87 -10.29 -32.54
CA TRP A 339 -4.03 -11.34 -33.09
C TRP A 339 -4.78 -12.26 -34.04
N TRP A 340 -5.99 -12.67 -33.66
CA TRP A 340 -6.81 -13.53 -34.49
C TRP A 340 -7.15 -12.85 -35.80
N CYS A 341 -7.53 -11.58 -35.74
CA CYS A 341 -7.83 -10.75 -36.90
C CYS A 341 -6.65 -10.56 -37.87
N THR A 342 -5.41 -10.74 -37.40
CA THR A 342 -4.21 -10.44 -38.20
C THR A 342 -3.48 -11.69 -38.66
N ILE A 343 -3.58 -12.76 -37.87
CA ILE A 343 -2.94 -14.04 -38.15
C ILE A 343 -3.88 -14.93 -38.96
N GLN A 344 -5.14 -15.06 -38.54
CA GLN A 344 -6.04 -16.11 -39.00
C GLN A 344 -7.22 -15.61 -39.84
N TYR A 345 -7.75 -14.42 -39.57
CA TYR A 345 -8.91 -13.93 -40.31
C TYR A 345 -8.60 -13.74 -41.79
N VAL A 346 -9.49 -14.28 -42.62
CA VAL A 346 -9.55 -14.08 -44.07
C VAL A 346 -10.96 -13.63 -44.39
N ASP A 347 -11.09 -12.50 -45.09
CA ASP A 347 -12.38 -11.98 -45.50
C ASP A 347 -13.03 -12.94 -46.51
N PRO A 348 -14.20 -13.52 -46.19
CA PRO A 348 -14.84 -14.50 -47.05
C PRO A 348 -15.29 -13.93 -48.40
N ALA A 349 -15.50 -12.61 -48.51
CA ALA A 349 -15.92 -11.99 -49.76
C ALA A 349 -14.74 -11.79 -50.74
N THR A 350 -13.54 -11.53 -50.21
CA THR A 350 -12.36 -11.18 -51.01
C THR A 350 -11.27 -12.26 -51.01
N ASN A 351 -11.37 -13.24 -50.11
CA ASN A 351 -10.37 -14.27 -49.84
C ASN A 351 -8.98 -13.70 -49.52
N ALA A 352 -8.94 -12.52 -48.90
CA ALA A 352 -7.73 -11.81 -48.53
C ALA A 352 -7.71 -11.47 -47.03
N LYS A 353 -6.52 -11.25 -46.47
CA LYS A 353 -6.39 -10.76 -45.08
C LYS A 353 -6.95 -9.34 -44.99
N ASN A 354 -7.82 -9.08 -44.02
CA ASN A 354 -8.40 -7.77 -43.80
C ASN A 354 -8.71 -7.55 -42.31
N ALA A 355 -7.74 -7.03 -41.58
CA ALA A 355 -7.86 -6.80 -40.13
C ALA A 355 -8.97 -5.78 -39.81
N THR A 356 -9.12 -4.73 -40.62
CA THR A 356 -10.19 -3.72 -40.45
C THR A 356 -11.57 -4.36 -40.53
N LYS A 357 -11.81 -5.22 -41.53
CA LYS A 357 -13.08 -5.94 -41.66
C LYS A 357 -13.32 -6.87 -40.48
N CYS A 358 -12.29 -7.58 -40.04
CA CYS A 358 -12.38 -8.43 -38.86
C CYS A 358 -12.78 -7.66 -37.60
N PHE A 359 -12.14 -6.51 -37.33
CA PHE A 359 -12.51 -5.68 -36.17
C PHE A 359 -13.93 -5.13 -36.30
N GLU A 360 -14.36 -4.77 -37.51
CA GLU A 360 -15.72 -4.29 -37.74
C GLU A 360 -16.78 -5.34 -37.34
N THR A 361 -16.51 -6.62 -37.59
CA THR A 361 -17.48 -7.73 -37.43
C THR A 361 -17.32 -8.54 -36.16
N HIS A 362 -16.13 -8.58 -35.56
CA HIS A 362 -15.80 -9.54 -34.50
C HIS A 362 -15.23 -8.92 -33.22
N ALA A 363 -14.87 -7.63 -33.22
CA ALA A 363 -14.24 -6.98 -32.06
C ALA A 363 -15.08 -7.06 -30.77
N THR A 364 -16.41 -7.09 -30.90
CA THR A 364 -17.35 -7.03 -29.78
C THR A 364 -17.69 -8.42 -29.22
N THR A 365 -17.59 -9.48 -30.04
CA THR A 365 -17.98 -10.84 -29.68
C THR A 365 -16.79 -11.75 -29.37
N LEU A 366 -15.73 -11.69 -30.18
CA LEU A 366 -14.61 -12.62 -30.10
C LEU A 366 -13.90 -12.63 -28.73
N PRO A 367 -13.71 -11.49 -28.02
CA PRO A 367 -13.15 -11.50 -26.67
C PRO A 367 -13.93 -12.37 -25.68
N ALA A 368 -15.26 -12.38 -25.76
CA ALA A 368 -16.12 -13.18 -24.89
C ALA A 368 -15.96 -14.69 -25.11
N PHE A 369 -15.70 -15.10 -26.36
CA PHE A 369 -15.48 -16.50 -26.74
C PHE A 369 -14.05 -16.95 -26.41
N PHE A 370 -13.04 -16.09 -26.54
CA PHE A 370 -11.72 -16.36 -25.97
C PHE A 370 -11.80 -16.61 -24.48
N LEU A 371 -12.53 -15.77 -23.74
CA LEU A 371 -12.73 -15.99 -22.32
C LEU A 371 -13.49 -17.30 -22.04
N GLY A 372 -14.53 -17.61 -22.81
CA GLY A 372 -15.26 -18.87 -22.71
C GLY A 372 -14.41 -20.11 -22.96
N LYS A 373 -13.41 -20.03 -23.84
CA LYS A 373 -12.41 -21.09 -24.05
C LYS A 373 -11.68 -21.40 -22.75
N TYR A 374 -11.24 -20.37 -22.04
CA TYR A 374 -10.45 -20.50 -20.80
C TYR A 374 -11.27 -20.96 -19.60
N VAL A 375 -12.60 -20.78 -19.64
CA VAL A 375 -13.51 -21.38 -18.64
C VAL A 375 -13.64 -22.90 -18.84
N LEU A 376 -13.71 -23.37 -20.09
CA LEU A 376 -13.96 -24.79 -20.38
C LEU A 376 -12.68 -25.63 -20.47
N ASN A 377 -11.62 -25.08 -21.04
CA ASN A 377 -10.39 -25.79 -21.32
C ASN A 377 -9.29 -25.22 -20.44
N GLY A 378 -8.61 -26.07 -19.67
CA GLY A 378 -7.41 -25.68 -18.93
C GLY A 378 -6.30 -25.30 -19.91
N ALA A 379 -6.17 -24.00 -20.21
CA ALA A 379 -5.21 -23.48 -21.20
C ALA A 379 -3.83 -23.24 -20.60
N GLY A 380 -3.35 -24.21 -19.80
CA GLY A 380 -2.03 -24.15 -19.18
C GLY A 380 -1.91 -22.98 -18.20
N SER A 381 -1.11 -21.97 -18.56
CA SER A 381 -0.86 -20.82 -17.69
C SER A 381 -2.08 -19.89 -17.58
N ARG A 382 -3.01 -19.94 -18.55
CA ARG A 382 -4.18 -19.08 -18.70
C ARG A 382 -5.41 -19.58 -17.91
N TYR A 383 -5.33 -19.52 -16.58
CA TYR A 383 -6.26 -20.17 -15.65
C TYR A 383 -7.43 -19.27 -15.22
N VAL A 384 -8.63 -19.50 -15.74
CA VAL A 384 -9.82 -18.85 -15.19
C VAL A 384 -10.41 -19.74 -14.10
N ASP A 385 -10.59 -19.20 -12.89
CA ASP A 385 -11.19 -19.99 -11.79
C ASP A 385 -12.67 -20.26 -12.08
N SER A 386 -12.97 -21.49 -12.48
CA SER A 386 -14.31 -21.92 -12.88
C SER A 386 -15.38 -21.71 -11.81
N VAL A 387 -15.01 -21.65 -10.52
CA VAL A 387 -15.94 -21.40 -9.41
C VAL A 387 -16.53 -19.99 -9.45
N ASP A 388 -15.91 -19.10 -10.22
CA ASP A 388 -16.37 -17.73 -10.35
C ASP A 388 -17.35 -17.49 -11.49
N PHE A 389 -17.80 -18.56 -12.12
CA PHE A 389 -18.70 -18.51 -13.25
C PHE A 389 -19.91 -19.40 -13.00
N ALA A 390 -21.09 -18.83 -13.18
CA ALA A 390 -22.32 -19.58 -13.24
C ALA A 390 -22.63 -19.90 -14.70
N LYS A 391 -22.80 -21.19 -15.00
CA LYS A 391 -23.27 -21.64 -16.31
C LYS A 391 -24.73 -21.23 -16.48
N GLY A 392 -25.02 -20.48 -17.54
CA GLY A 392 -26.38 -20.13 -17.94
C GLY A 392 -27.03 -21.17 -18.85
N ALA A 393 -28.24 -20.85 -19.33
CA ALA A 393 -28.98 -21.70 -20.24
C ALA A 393 -28.33 -21.72 -21.64
N THR A 394 -28.08 -22.92 -22.17
CA THR A 394 -27.60 -23.11 -23.54
C THR A 394 -28.68 -22.68 -24.53
N THR A 395 -28.30 -21.85 -25.51
CA THR A 395 -29.17 -21.40 -26.60
C THR A 395 -28.56 -21.85 -27.93
N GLY A 396 -29.25 -22.74 -28.66
CA GLY A 396 -28.67 -23.36 -29.85
C GLY A 396 -27.40 -24.14 -29.51
N ALA A 397 -26.28 -23.78 -30.14
CA ALA A 397 -24.98 -24.41 -29.91
C ALA A 397 -24.12 -23.69 -28.87
N ILE A 398 -24.57 -22.56 -28.30
CA ILE A 398 -23.76 -21.73 -27.39
C ILE A 398 -24.26 -21.73 -25.95
N THR A 399 -23.32 -21.59 -25.03
CA THR A 399 -23.56 -21.56 -23.59
C THR A 399 -22.90 -20.33 -22.96
N PRO A 400 -23.68 -19.44 -22.34
CA PRO A 400 -23.13 -18.34 -21.55
C PRO A 400 -22.59 -18.82 -20.20
N TYR A 401 -21.50 -18.20 -19.76
CA TYR A 401 -20.95 -18.29 -18.42
C TYR A 401 -20.90 -16.88 -17.84
N THR A 402 -21.67 -16.61 -16.79
CA THR A 402 -21.73 -15.27 -16.18
C THR A 402 -20.91 -15.25 -14.91
N TYR A 403 -20.21 -14.15 -14.67
CA TYR A 403 -19.52 -13.88 -13.41
C TYR A 403 -20.46 -14.08 -12.20
N THR A 404 -20.02 -14.85 -11.21
CA THR A 404 -20.70 -14.92 -9.92
C THR A 404 -20.40 -13.64 -9.14
N ASN A 405 -21.43 -13.01 -8.58
CA ASN A 405 -21.24 -11.84 -7.72
C ASN A 405 -20.53 -12.27 -6.43
N ARG A 406 -19.21 -12.07 -6.36
CA ARG A 406 -18.49 -12.12 -5.09
C ARG A 406 -18.82 -10.84 -4.33
N LYS A 407 -19.70 -10.93 -3.32
CA LYS A 407 -19.83 -9.84 -2.35
C LYS A 407 -18.49 -9.70 -1.63
N GLN A 408 -17.83 -8.55 -1.78
CA GLN A 408 -16.72 -8.21 -0.90
C GLN A 408 -17.27 -8.00 0.51
N ALA A 409 -16.69 -8.70 1.49
CA ALA A 409 -17.04 -8.53 2.89
C ALA A 409 -16.62 -7.14 3.38
N ALA A 410 -17.46 -6.47 4.19
CA ALA A 410 -17.04 -5.23 4.84
C ALA A 410 -15.88 -5.53 5.80
N LEU A 411 -15.05 -4.53 6.13
CA LEU A 411 -13.90 -4.73 7.02
C LEU A 411 -14.36 -5.24 8.39
N ALA A 412 -15.52 -4.75 8.82
CA ALA A 412 -16.18 -5.16 10.04
C ALA A 412 -16.69 -6.62 10.01
N ASP A 413 -16.86 -7.22 8.84
CA ASP A 413 -17.41 -8.57 8.66
C ASP A 413 -16.31 -9.65 8.50
N ILE A 414 -15.04 -9.23 8.38
CA ILE A 414 -13.91 -10.15 8.35
C ILE A 414 -13.56 -10.49 9.79
N GLU A 415 -13.83 -11.74 10.21
CA GLU A 415 -13.37 -12.24 11.51
C GLU A 415 -11.83 -12.25 11.56
N TYR A 416 -11.25 -11.54 12.55
CA TYR A 416 -9.82 -11.39 12.74
C TYR A 416 -9.18 -12.50 13.58
#